data_AF-A0A2N1TDX0-F1
#
_entry.id   AF-A0A2N1TDX0-F1
#
_cell.length_a   1.000
_cell.length_b   1.000
_cell.length_c   1.000
_cell.angle_alpha   90.00
_cell.angle_beta   90.00
_cell.angle_gamma   90.00
#
_symmetry.space_group_name_H-M   'P 1'
#
loop_
_entity.id
_entity.type
_entity.pdbx_description
1 polymer ?
#
loop_
_entity_poly.entity_id
_entity_poly.type
_entity_poly.pdbx_seq_one_letter_code
_entity_poly.pdbx_strand_id
1 'polypeptide(L)'
;MTTFYLFHFLAIMAELTDYQRTVILYCREFINELRQRDFISMDHDTYDAILLLMLDRGEFGPGMFREVEQYLNDLSGQLLMAYSREPQNTRLDSLYRRAGSLRDMVAGVLNGV
;
A
#
# COMPACT_ATOMS: atom_id res chain seq x y z
N MET A 1 -11.62 37.94 3.14
CA MET A 1 -10.43 37.07 2.96
C MET A 1 -10.72 35.61 3.31
N THR A 2 -11.91 35.08 2.99
CA THR A 2 -12.33 33.71 3.32
C THR A 2 -12.31 32.77 2.12
N THR A 3 -12.34 33.31 0.90
CA THR A 3 -12.40 32.53 -0.34
C THR A 3 -11.07 31.84 -0.68
N PHE A 4 -9.92 32.44 -0.33
CA PHE A 4 -8.59 31.92 -0.68
C PHE A 4 -8.21 30.63 0.09
N TYR A 5 -8.65 30.52 1.35
CA TYR A 5 -8.43 29.33 2.19
C TYR A 5 -9.25 28.13 1.71
N LEU A 6 -10.46 28.36 1.19
CA LEU A 6 -11.32 27.29 0.69
C LEU A 6 -10.74 26.63 -0.57
N PHE A 7 -10.19 27.42 -1.49
CA PHE A 7 -9.55 26.91 -2.71
C PHE A 7 -8.24 26.17 -2.44
N HIS A 8 -7.40 26.67 -1.54
CA HIS A 8 -6.18 25.95 -1.11
C HIS A 8 -6.53 24.64 -0.41
N PHE A 9 -7.53 24.64 0.49
CA PHE A 9 -7.95 23.43 1.19
C PHE A 9 -8.53 22.38 0.23
N LEU A 10 -9.34 22.80 -0.74
CA LEU A 10 -9.87 21.90 -1.79
C LEU A 10 -8.76 21.35 -2.70
N ALA A 11 -7.76 22.15 -3.05
CA ALA A 11 -6.61 21.70 -3.84
C ALA A 11 -5.75 20.68 -3.08
N ILE A 12 -5.46 20.93 -1.80
CA ILE A 12 -4.73 19.99 -0.93
C ILE A 12 -5.51 18.69 -0.76
N MET A 13 -6.83 18.76 -0.56
CA MET A 13 -7.69 17.57 -0.46
C MET A 13 -7.72 16.77 -1.76
N ALA A 14 -7.72 17.43 -2.92
CA ALA A 14 -7.65 16.76 -4.22
C ALA A 14 -6.28 16.09 -4.45
N GLU A 15 -5.18 16.77 -4.13
CA GLU A 15 -3.82 16.21 -4.24
C GLU A 15 -3.60 15.02 -3.29
N LEU A 16 -4.09 15.11 -2.06
CA LEU A 16 -4.05 14.00 -1.10
C LEU A 16 -4.85 12.78 -1.61
N THR A 17 -5.99 13.02 -2.25
CA THR A 17 -6.80 11.95 -2.86
C THR A 17 -6.06 11.28 -4.02
N ASP A 18 -5.31 12.04 -4.82
CA ASP A 18 -4.50 11.50 -5.92
C ASP A 18 -3.26 10.72 -5.43
N TYR A 19 -2.61 11.20 -4.36
CA TYR A 19 -1.54 10.46 -3.71
C TYR A 19 -2.04 9.15 -3.11
N GLN A 20 -3.14 9.18 -2.34
CA GLN A 20 -3.79 8.00 -1.77
C GLN A 20 -4.13 6.97 -2.84
N ARG A 21 -4.76 7.42 -3.94
CA ARG A 21 -5.06 6.56 -5.09
C ARG A 21 -3.79 5.92 -5.67
N THR A 22 -2.71 6.69 -5.81
CA THR A 22 -1.41 6.20 -6.30
C THR A 22 -0.83 5.11 -5.40
N VAL A 23 -0.85 5.31 -4.07
CA VAL A 23 -0.40 4.30 -3.11
C VAL A 23 -1.18 3.00 -3.26
N ILE A 24 -2.50 3.07 -3.40
CA ILE A 24 -3.36 1.91 -3.59
C ILE A 24 -3.04 1.18 -4.89
N LEU A 25 -2.83 1.91 -5.99
CA LEU A 25 -2.43 1.31 -7.27
C LEU A 25 -1.10 0.56 -7.18
N TYR A 26 -0.10 1.13 -6.50
CA TYR A 26 1.17 0.45 -6.27
C TYR A 26 1.05 -0.79 -5.38
N CYS A 27 0.18 -0.74 -4.37
CA CYS A 27 -0.13 -1.93 -3.56
C CYS A 27 -0.74 -3.05 -4.41
N ARG A 28 -1.67 -2.71 -5.32
CA ARG A 28 -2.30 -3.69 -6.23
C ARG A 28 -1.31 -4.31 -7.21
N GLU A 29 -0.45 -3.49 -7.82
CA GLU A 29 0.60 -3.98 -8.72
C GLU A 29 1.51 -4.98 -8.01
N PHE A 30 1.89 -4.67 -6.76
CA PHE A 30 2.72 -5.55 -5.95
C PHE A 30 2.02 -6.87 -5.62
N ILE A 31 0.74 -6.87 -5.25
CA ILE A 31 -0.02 -8.10 -5.02
C ILE A 31 -0.09 -8.97 -6.26
N ASN A 32 -0.29 -8.36 -7.43
CA ASN A 32 -0.31 -9.09 -8.70
C ASN A 32 1.03 -9.75 -9.01
N GLU A 33 2.15 -9.12 -8.64
CA GLU A 33 3.47 -9.75 -8.75
C GLU A 33 3.62 -10.95 -7.79
N LEU A 34 3.06 -10.87 -6.58
CA LEU A 34 3.12 -11.92 -5.57
C LEU A 34 2.26 -13.13 -5.91
N ARG A 35 1.04 -12.93 -6.44
CA ARG A 35 0.12 -14.00 -6.88
C ARG A 35 0.74 -14.95 -7.90
N GLN A 36 1.71 -14.48 -8.67
CA GLN A 36 2.38 -15.29 -9.67
C GLN A 36 3.40 -16.28 -9.06
N ARG A 37 3.49 -16.39 -7.72
CA ARG A 37 4.62 -17.04 -7.04
C ARG A 37 4.21 -17.79 -5.76
N ASP A 38 4.78 -18.98 -5.58
CA ASP A 38 4.48 -19.88 -4.45
C ASP A 38 5.24 -19.57 -3.14
N PHE A 39 5.86 -18.40 -3.01
CA PHE A 39 6.73 -18.12 -1.84
C PHE A 39 5.96 -17.71 -0.58
N ILE A 40 4.67 -17.36 -0.71
CA ILE A 40 3.90 -16.70 0.34
C ILE A 40 2.51 -17.35 0.41
N SER A 41 2.10 -17.76 1.60
CA SER A 41 0.81 -18.43 1.83
C SER A 41 -0.29 -17.45 2.24
N MET A 42 -0.19 -16.17 1.87
CA MET A 42 -1.18 -15.15 2.23
C MET A 42 -2.35 -15.15 1.26
N ASP A 43 -3.53 -14.83 1.79
CA ASP A 43 -4.70 -14.54 0.96
C ASP A 43 -4.54 -13.16 0.31
N HIS A 44 -3.96 -13.17 -0.88
CA HIS A 44 -3.77 -12.01 -1.74
C HIS A 44 -5.08 -11.54 -2.39
N ASP A 45 -6.10 -12.41 -2.49
CA ASP A 45 -7.33 -12.13 -3.21
C ASP A 45 -8.29 -11.27 -2.41
N THR A 46 -8.47 -11.59 -1.13
CA THR A 46 -9.25 -10.76 -0.22
C THR A 46 -8.70 -9.35 -0.15
N TYR A 47 -7.37 -9.21 -0.14
CA TYR A 47 -6.74 -7.90 -0.01
C TYR A 47 -6.80 -7.08 -1.31
N ASP A 48 -6.61 -7.68 -2.48
CA ASP A 48 -6.85 -6.98 -3.76
C ASP A 48 -8.30 -6.52 -3.91
N ALA A 49 -9.27 -7.31 -3.40
CA ALA A 49 -10.68 -6.91 -3.38
C ALA A 49 -10.94 -5.67 -2.51
N ILE A 50 -10.28 -5.56 -1.36
CA ILE A 50 -10.34 -4.35 -0.50
C ILE A 50 -9.77 -3.14 -1.25
N LEU A 51 -8.60 -3.29 -1.87
CA LEU A 51 -7.98 -2.20 -2.62
C LEU A 51 -8.82 -1.75 -3.82
N LEU A 52 -9.45 -2.70 -4.53
CA LEU A 52 -10.43 -2.40 -5.58
C LEU A 52 -11.61 -1.60 -5.05
N LEU A 53 -12.16 -2.00 -3.90
CA LEU A 53 -13.27 -1.30 -3.28
C LEU A 53 -12.92 0.15 -2.93
N MET A 54 -11.70 0.39 -2.44
CA MET A 54 -11.19 1.74 -2.16
C MET A 54 -11.14 2.59 -3.43
N LEU A 55 -10.66 2.02 -4.54
CA LEU A 55 -10.60 2.71 -5.83
C LEU A 55 -11.99 3.00 -6.41
N ASP A 56 -12.89 2.03 -6.36
CA ASP A 56 -14.24 2.14 -6.93
C ASP A 56 -15.11 3.15 -6.18
N ARG A 57 -15.00 3.18 -4.84
CA ARG A 57 -15.75 4.13 -4.01
C ARG A 57 -15.09 5.50 -3.93
N GLY A 58 -13.79 5.59 -4.23
CA GLY A 58 -13.00 6.81 -3.99
C GLY A 58 -12.92 7.17 -2.51
N GLU A 59 -13.12 6.20 -1.62
CA GLU A 59 -13.07 6.39 -0.18
C GLU A 59 -11.69 5.99 0.33
N PHE A 60 -10.98 6.95 0.93
CA PHE A 60 -9.58 6.81 1.37
C PHE A 60 -9.44 7.12 2.86
N GLY A 61 -10.33 6.55 3.67
CA GLY A 61 -10.34 6.75 5.12
C GLY A 61 -9.12 6.13 5.82
N PRO A 62 -8.68 6.70 6.95
CA PRO A 62 -7.54 6.19 7.70
C PRO A 62 -7.76 4.77 8.23
N GLY A 63 -9.01 4.35 8.46
CA GLY A 63 -9.33 2.97 8.82
C GLY A 63 -8.89 1.97 7.75
N MET A 64 -9.16 2.27 6.48
CA MET A 64 -8.77 1.41 5.37
C MET A 64 -7.25 1.39 5.18
N PHE A 65 -6.57 2.54 5.31
CA PHE A 65 -5.10 2.56 5.25
C PHE A 65 -4.42 1.82 6.40
N ARG A 66 -5.06 1.68 7.57
CA ARG A 66 -4.54 0.82 8.65
C ARG A 66 -4.66 -0.66 8.31
N GLU A 67 -5.73 -1.08 7.64
CA GLU A 67 -5.85 -2.46 7.13
C GLU A 67 -4.77 -2.73 6.08
N VAL A 68 -4.49 -1.73 5.22
CA VAL A 68 -3.42 -1.79 4.23
C VAL A 68 -2.04 -1.92 4.87
N GLU A 69 -1.76 -1.10 5.89
CA GLU A 69 -0.53 -1.16 6.66
C GLU A 69 -0.34 -2.52 7.34
N GLN A 70 -1.38 -3.04 7.97
CA GLN A 70 -1.35 -4.34 8.66
C GLN A 70 -1.01 -5.47 7.70
N TYR A 71 -1.67 -5.53 6.55
CA TYR A 71 -1.37 -6.52 5.52
C TYR A 71 0.10 -6.44 5.08
N LEU A 72 0.61 -5.24 4.81
CA LEU A 72 1.99 -5.05 4.38
C LEU A 72 3.01 -5.41 5.47
N ASN A 73 2.67 -5.21 6.74
CA ASN A 73 3.48 -5.66 7.89
C ASN A 73 3.60 -7.19 7.91
N ASP A 74 2.46 -7.88 7.82
CA ASP A 74 2.42 -9.35 7.85
C ASP A 74 3.16 -9.95 6.65
N LEU A 75 2.95 -9.37 5.47
CA LEU A 75 3.63 -9.74 4.24
C LEU A 75 5.15 -9.52 4.34
N SER A 76 5.59 -8.39 4.89
CA SER A 76 7.00 -8.09 5.11
C SER A 76 7.65 -9.11 6.05
N GLY A 77 6.93 -9.57 7.08
CA GLY A 77 7.38 -10.65 7.96
C GLY A 77 7.61 -11.96 7.20
N GLN A 78 6.67 -12.36 6.35
CA GLN A 78 6.80 -13.58 5.54
C GLN A 78 7.91 -13.49 4.50
N LEU A 79 8.04 -12.34 3.82
CA LEU A 79 9.12 -12.08 2.87
C LEU A 79 10.49 -12.12 3.56
N LEU A 80 10.61 -11.54 4.75
CA LEU A 80 11.85 -11.61 5.53
C LEU A 80 12.19 -13.05 5.92
N MET A 81 11.21 -13.84 6.33
CA MET A 81 11.42 -15.26 6.66
C MET A 81 11.85 -16.06 5.43
N ALA A 82 11.22 -15.84 4.27
CA ALA A 82 11.57 -16.49 3.02
C ALA A 82 12.99 -16.08 2.57
N TYR A 83 13.29 -14.78 2.56
CA TYR A 83 14.61 -14.24 2.23
C TYR A 83 15.70 -14.78 3.16
N SER A 84 15.43 -14.88 4.46
CA SER A 84 16.41 -15.41 5.43
C SER A 84 16.76 -16.88 5.18
N ARG A 85 15.87 -17.65 4.55
CA ARG A 85 16.13 -19.04 4.15
C ARG A 85 16.91 -19.13 2.84
N GLU A 86 16.78 -18.14 1.96
CA GLU A 86 17.44 -18.08 0.65
C GLU A 86 18.03 -16.69 0.37
N PRO A 87 19.09 -16.26 1.08
CA PRO A 87 19.58 -14.88 1.00
C PRO A 87 20.21 -14.51 -0.35
N GLN A 88 20.60 -15.50 -1.14
CA GLN A 88 21.10 -15.31 -2.52
C GLN A 88 19.97 -15.05 -3.54
N ASN A 89 18.72 -15.23 -3.14
CA ASN A 89 17.57 -14.98 -4.00
C ASN A 89 17.30 -13.47 -4.09
N THR A 90 17.97 -12.82 -5.05
CA THR A 90 17.88 -11.37 -5.30
C THR A 90 16.45 -10.89 -5.54
N ARG A 91 15.57 -11.79 -5.96
CA ARG A 91 14.15 -11.46 -6.14
C ARG A 91 13.41 -11.35 -4.81
N LEU A 92 13.70 -12.23 -3.84
CA LEU A 92 13.13 -12.10 -2.49
C LEU A 92 13.62 -10.83 -1.80
N ASP A 93 14.90 -10.45 -1.98
CA ASP A 93 15.43 -9.15 -1.51
C ASP A 93 14.66 -7.98 -2.14
N SER A 94 14.44 -8.01 -3.46
CA SER A 94 13.68 -6.98 -4.17
C SER A 94 12.23 -6.86 -3.68
N LEU A 95 11.54 -7.99 -3.51
CA LEU A 95 10.16 -8.01 -3.00
C LEU A 95 10.10 -7.50 -1.55
N TYR A 96 11.03 -7.93 -0.69
CA TYR A 96 11.11 -7.48 0.70
C TYR A 96 11.31 -5.96 0.80
N ARG A 97 12.24 -5.40 0.02
CA ARG A 97 12.47 -3.95 -0.03
C ARG A 97 11.26 -3.19 -0.56
N ARG A 98 10.61 -3.71 -1.60
CA ARG A 98 9.40 -3.10 -2.20
C ARG A 98 8.25 -3.07 -1.20
N ALA A 99 8.07 -4.12 -0.41
CA ALA A 99 7.11 -4.13 0.70
C ALA A 99 7.42 -3.04 1.73
N GLY A 100 8.69 -2.84 2.08
CA GLY A 100 9.14 -1.74 2.95
C GLY A 100 8.77 -0.36 2.39
N SER A 101 9.08 -0.09 1.12
CA SER A 101 8.72 1.19 0.49
C SER A 101 7.21 1.46 0.47
N LEU A 102 6.39 0.43 0.24
CA LEU A 102 4.92 0.57 0.28
C LEU A 102 4.43 0.89 1.70
N ARG A 103 5.02 0.29 2.73
CA ARG A 103 4.70 0.61 4.13
C ARG A 103 5.02 2.06 4.44
N ASP A 104 6.16 2.57 3.99
CA ASP A 104 6.53 3.97 4.20
C ASP A 104 5.55 4.93 3.52
N MET A 105 5.08 4.60 2.31
CA MET A 105 4.05 5.38 1.62
C MET A 105 2.72 5.38 2.38
N VAL A 106 2.28 4.21 2.85
CA VAL A 106 1.04 4.08 3.64
C VAL A 106 1.14 4.82 4.97
N ALA A 107 2.29 4.74 5.64
CA ALA A 107 2.56 5.53 6.84
C ALA A 107 2.54 7.04 6.54
N GLY A 108 3.02 7.47 5.37
CA GLY A 108 2.91 8.85 4.89
C GLY A 108 1.45 9.31 4.78
N VAL A 109 0.58 8.46 4.21
CA VAL A 109 -0.88 8.73 4.16
C VAL A 109 -1.48 8.84 5.56
N LEU A 110 -1.14 7.91 6.47
CA LEU A 110 -1.71 7.86 7.81
C LEU A 110 -1.27 9.02 8.71
N ASN A 111 -0.03 9.48 8.55
CA ASN A 111 0.54 10.57 9.33
C ASN A 111 0.22 11.96 8.76
N GLY A 112 -0.50 12.03 7.63
CA GLY A 112 -0.97 13.28 7.05
C GLY A 112 0.15 14.18 6.54
N VAL A 113 1.12 13.60 5.81
CA VAL A 113 2.05 14.39 4.99
C VAL A 113 1.28 15.25 4.00
#